data_AF-A0A840UL03-F1
#
_entry.id   AF-A0A840UL03-F1
#
_cell.length_a   1.000
_cell.length_b   1.000
_cell.length_c   1.000
_cell.angle_alpha   90.00
_cell.angle_beta   90.00
_cell.angle_gamma   90.00
#
_symmetry.space_group_name_H-M   'P 1'
#
loop_
_entity.id
_entity.type
_entity.pdbx_description
1 polymer ?
#
loop_
_entity_poly.entity_id
_entity_poly.type
_entity_poly.pdbx_seq_one_letter_code
_entity_poly.pdbx_strand_id
1 'polypeptide(L)'
;MSLTNENFNNMELNTEKAVQECREEIDKLKREYKYNAVMEKIISLFNAGHTDSDLMLDLSQIYYNIQDYERAEKWAINAFTKDGNLDAHIFLAKIYSADDKIEKMAEILNLILINSKDEFTSEQSKIIDDLLFYIELSYEEDEIKNKFPNIAKWINMDDDIGISPRNIVQADEIIEDLNEESIIQPELIDENDSVFSTSDICSNKVVFDLKTVVVKSAEGTAINEDEICQLQTCKPADIITEIENLKISLHKKLLVYNFMASVYYKIAKFDEAIVLLKTALSIDDENEFILKNLGFVFYKKGELENAKIVFMAITNKDFMICELLEKCI
;
A
#
# COMPACT_ATOMS: atom_id res chain seq x y z
N MET A 1 18.15 -49.56 -35.49
CA MET A 1 17.54 -48.22 -35.44
C MET A 1 18.38 -47.41 -34.47
N SER A 2 19.20 -46.50 -34.99
CA SER A 2 20.05 -45.64 -34.17
C SER A 2 19.33 -44.34 -33.89
N LEU A 3 19.49 -43.83 -32.67
CA LEU A 3 19.15 -42.46 -32.31
C LEU A 3 19.95 -41.49 -33.19
N THR A 4 19.29 -40.50 -33.76
CA THR A 4 19.93 -39.30 -34.30
C THR A 4 19.48 -38.12 -33.46
N ASN A 5 20.43 -37.46 -32.80
CA ASN A 5 20.24 -36.13 -32.26
C ASN A 5 19.79 -35.21 -33.40
N GLU A 6 18.61 -34.62 -33.29
CA GLU A 6 18.34 -33.37 -34.00
C GLU A 6 18.87 -32.21 -33.16
N ASN A 7 19.61 -31.31 -33.81
CA ASN A 7 20.32 -30.23 -33.14
C ASN A 7 19.34 -29.22 -32.55
N PHE A 8 19.36 -29.07 -31.22
CA PHE A 8 18.91 -27.82 -30.59
C PHE A 8 20.01 -26.76 -30.72
N ASN A 9 19.62 -25.51 -31.00
CA ASN A 9 20.49 -24.40 -31.43
C ASN A 9 21.47 -23.89 -30.34
N ASN A 10 22.51 -24.66 -30.01
CA ASN A 10 23.56 -24.26 -29.07
C ASN A 10 24.65 -23.34 -29.67
N MET A 11 24.41 -22.68 -30.81
CA MET A 11 25.46 -21.97 -31.55
C MET A 11 25.34 -20.43 -31.56
N GLU A 12 24.19 -19.86 -31.22
CA GLU A 12 23.93 -18.43 -31.45
C GLU A 12 24.34 -17.50 -30.29
N LEU A 13 24.41 -17.99 -29.04
CA LEU A 13 24.68 -17.15 -27.85
C LEU A 13 26.18 -17.02 -27.48
N ASN A 14 27.10 -17.31 -28.41
CA ASN A 14 28.55 -17.28 -28.16
C ASN A 14 29.20 -15.88 -28.27
N THR A 15 28.41 -14.81 -28.41
CA THR A 15 28.90 -13.43 -28.54
C THR A 15 28.11 -12.47 -27.65
N GLU A 16 28.77 -11.48 -27.07
CA GLU A 16 28.13 -10.46 -26.21
C GLU A 16 26.94 -9.79 -26.91
N LYS A 17 27.04 -9.54 -28.22
CA LYS A 17 25.97 -8.96 -29.03
C LYS A 17 24.73 -9.85 -29.07
N ALA A 18 24.89 -11.16 -29.29
CA ALA A 18 23.75 -12.10 -29.32
C ALA A 18 23.12 -12.31 -27.94
N VAL A 19 23.93 -12.26 -26.88
CA VAL A 19 23.43 -12.28 -25.49
C VAL A 19 22.60 -11.03 -25.19
N GLN A 20 23.07 -9.85 -25.62
CA GLN A 20 22.34 -8.59 -25.48
C GLN A 20 21.03 -8.59 -26.27
N GLU A 21 21.05 -9.00 -27.54
CA GLU A 21 19.84 -9.16 -28.37
C GLU A 21 18.83 -10.12 -27.72
N CYS A 22 19.29 -11.20 -27.08
CA CYS A 22 18.44 -12.14 -26.36
C CYS A 22 17.80 -11.53 -25.10
N ARG A 23 18.51 -10.64 -24.37
CA ARG A 23 17.95 -9.91 -23.22
C ARG A 23 16.89 -8.89 -23.64
N GLU A 24 17.15 -8.14 -24.71
CA GLU A 24 16.19 -7.19 -25.27
C GLU A 24 14.91 -7.89 -25.76
N GLU A 25 15.04 -9.12 -26.28
CA GLU A 25 13.90 -9.97 -26.63
C GLU A 25 13.15 -10.48 -25.38
N ILE A 26 13.84 -10.87 -24.31
CA ILE A 26 13.24 -11.22 -23.01
C ILE A 26 12.39 -10.05 -22.48
N ASP A 27 12.92 -8.84 -22.44
CA ASP A 27 12.19 -7.65 -21.97
C ASP A 27 10.95 -7.35 -22.82
N LYS A 28 11.05 -7.55 -24.13
CA LYS A 28 9.92 -7.40 -25.04
C LYS A 28 8.86 -8.47 -24.77
N LEU A 29 9.25 -9.73 -24.61
CA LEU A 29 8.35 -10.85 -24.34
C LEU A 29 7.68 -10.75 -22.95
N LYS A 30 8.38 -10.18 -21.95
CA LYS A 30 7.82 -9.82 -20.63
C LYS A 30 6.69 -8.78 -20.77
N ARG A 31 6.92 -7.69 -21.53
CA ARG A 31 5.88 -6.69 -21.84
C ARG A 31 4.70 -7.24 -22.65
N GLU A 32 4.91 -8.32 -23.42
CA GLU A 32 3.87 -9.03 -24.16
C GLU A 32 3.21 -10.18 -23.35
N TYR A 33 3.55 -10.35 -22.06
CA TYR A 33 3.06 -11.42 -21.17
C TYR A 33 3.31 -12.86 -21.68
N LYS A 34 4.32 -13.05 -22.54
CA LYS A 34 4.62 -14.33 -23.22
C LYS A 34 5.55 -15.22 -22.39
N TYR A 35 5.17 -15.51 -21.15
CA TYR A 35 6.02 -16.15 -20.14
C TYR A 35 6.71 -17.45 -20.58
N ASN A 36 6.04 -18.31 -21.35
CA ASN A 36 6.67 -19.55 -21.87
C ASN A 36 7.86 -19.25 -22.79
N ALA A 37 7.72 -18.27 -23.69
CA ALA A 37 8.80 -17.87 -24.60
C ALA A 37 9.94 -17.16 -23.84
N VAL A 38 9.62 -16.39 -22.80
CA VAL A 38 10.65 -15.82 -21.90
C VAL A 38 11.43 -16.95 -21.22
N MET A 39 10.73 -17.96 -20.68
CA MET A 39 11.38 -19.10 -20.01
C MET A 39 12.30 -19.88 -20.95
N GLU A 40 11.89 -20.13 -22.19
CA GLU A 40 12.75 -20.76 -23.22
C GLU A 40 14.03 -19.95 -23.49
N LYS A 41 13.93 -18.62 -23.56
CA LYS A 41 15.08 -17.71 -23.75
C LYS A 41 16.01 -17.67 -22.54
N ILE A 42 15.48 -17.69 -21.31
CA ILE A 42 16.33 -17.75 -20.10
C ILE A 42 17.03 -19.12 -20.02
N ILE A 43 16.34 -20.21 -20.36
CA ILE A 43 16.94 -21.55 -20.42
C ILE A 43 18.07 -21.61 -21.47
N SER A 44 17.92 -20.95 -22.63
CA SER A 44 18.99 -20.92 -23.63
C SER A 44 20.22 -20.13 -23.15
N LEU A 45 20.02 -19.01 -22.44
CA LEU A 45 21.10 -18.27 -21.77
C LEU A 45 21.81 -19.11 -20.70
N PHE A 46 21.06 -19.85 -19.87
CA PHE A 46 21.62 -20.75 -18.85
C PHE A 46 22.44 -21.88 -19.47
N ASN A 47 21.95 -22.49 -20.56
CA ASN A 47 22.69 -23.53 -21.30
C ASN A 47 23.97 -22.99 -21.96
N ALA A 48 24.00 -21.70 -22.32
CA ALA A 48 25.19 -20.99 -22.78
C ALA A 48 26.12 -20.53 -21.63
N GLY A 49 25.77 -20.79 -20.37
CA GLY A 49 26.56 -20.44 -19.18
C GLY A 49 26.30 -19.05 -18.61
N HIS A 50 25.42 -18.25 -19.23
CA HIS A 50 25.02 -16.94 -18.72
C HIS A 50 24.03 -17.13 -17.58
N THR A 51 24.54 -17.16 -16.35
CA THR A 51 23.72 -17.20 -15.14
C THR A 51 24.05 -15.98 -14.28
N ASP A 52 23.06 -15.14 -14.05
CA ASP A 52 23.07 -13.94 -13.20
C ASP A 52 21.82 -13.91 -12.33
N SER A 53 21.82 -13.08 -11.28
CA SER A 53 20.69 -12.98 -10.36
C SER A 53 19.45 -12.41 -11.03
N ASP A 54 19.60 -11.48 -11.98
CA ASP A 54 18.48 -10.88 -12.73
C ASP A 54 17.72 -11.93 -13.55
N LEU A 55 18.42 -12.79 -14.31
CA LEU A 55 17.77 -13.91 -15.03
C LEU A 55 17.11 -14.93 -14.07
N MET A 56 17.65 -15.11 -12.86
CA MET A 56 17.04 -15.97 -11.84
C MET A 56 15.78 -15.31 -11.23
N LEU A 57 15.81 -13.99 -11.01
CA LEU A 57 14.65 -13.22 -10.57
C LEU A 57 13.56 -13.20 -11.64
N ASP A 58 13.91 -13.06 -12.92
CA ASP A 58 12.96 -13.16 -14.03
C ASP A 58 12.27 -14.53 -14.08
N LEU A 59 13.00 -15.63 -13.89
CA LEU A 59 12.39 -16.95 -13.74
C LEU A 59 11.46 -17.01 -12.52
N SER A 60 11.87 -16.44 -11.39
CA SER A 60 11.04 -16.37 -10.19
C SER A 60 9.71 -15.65 -10.45
N GLN A 61 9.77 -14.48 -11.09
CA GLN A 61 8.60 -13.70 -11.49
C GLN A 61 7.70 -14.48 -12.47
N ILE A 62 8.28 -15.20 -13.43
CA ILE A 62 7.53 -16.07 -14.34
C ILE A 62 6.80 -17.19 -13.58
N TYR A 63 7.49 -17.90 -12.69
CA TYR A 63 6.88 -18.97 -11.89
C TYR A 63 5.78 -18.43 -10.95
N TYR A 64 5.98 -17.25 -10.36
CA TYR A 64 4.97 -16.54 -9.58
C TYR A 64 3.73 -16.21 -10.41
N ASN A 65 3.90 -15.67 -11.63
CA ASN A 65 2.79 -15.31 -12.52
C ASN A 65 1.96 -16.51 -13.00
N ILE A 66 2.54 -17.71 -13.04
CA ILE A 66 1.81 -18.97 -13.31
C ILE A 66 1.36 -19.70 -12.02
N GLN A 67 1.47 -19.05 -10.86
CA GLN A 67 1.09 -19.54 -9.52
C GLN A 67 1.86 -20.80 -9.06
N ASP A 68 3.07 -21.01 -9.60
CA ASP A 68 4.00 -22.04 -9.15
C ASP A 68 4.95 -21.46 -8.09
N TYR A 69 4.39 -21.16 -6.92
CA TYR A 69 5.11 -20.49 -5.84
C TYR A 69 6.29 -21.32 -5.30
N GLU A 70 6.22 -22.66 -5.38
CA GLU A 70 7.33 -23.54 -4.97
C GLU A 70 8.57 -23.38 -5.86
N ARG A 71 8.39 -23.18 -7.18
CA ARG A 71 9.50 -22.85 -8.08
C ARG A 71 9.90 -21.39 -8.00
N ALA A 72 8.96 -20.47 -7.80
CA ALA A 72 9.27 -19.05 -7.58
C ALA A 72 10.17 -18.86 -6.34
N GLU A 73 9.80 -19.46 -5.20
CA GLU A 73 10.57 -19.47 -3.94
C GLU A 73 12.03 -19.90 -4.20
N LYS A 74 12.23 -21.01 -4.91
CA LYS A 74 13.57 -21.53 -5.25
C LYS A 74 14.37 -20.57 -6.14
N TRP A 75 13.75 -19.96 -7.15
CA TRP A 75 14.47 -19.05 -8.05
C TRP A 75 14.80 -17.71 -7.42
N ALA A 76 13.92 -17.16 -6.56
CA ALA A 76 14.22 -15.97 -5.76
C ALA A 76 15.39 -16.21 -4.78
N ILE A 77 15.38 -17.35 -4.08
CA ILE A 77 16.48 -17.76 -3.19
C ILE A 77 17.78 -17.93 -3.99
N ASN A 78 17.74 -18.57 -5.17
CA ASN A 78 18.93 -18.72 -6.02
C ASN A 78 19.48 -17.36 -6.49
N ALA A 79 18.62 -16.41 -6.85
CA ALA A 79 19.03 -15.05 -7.22
C ALA A 79 19.73 -14.35 -6.04
N PHE A 80 19.07 -14.27 -4.88
CA PHE A 80 19.63 -13.63 -3.69
C PHE A 80 20.93 -14.29 -3.20
N THR A 81 21.00 -15.62 -3.18
CA THR A 81 22.20 -16.35 -2.73
C THR A 81 23.39 -16.27 -3.69
N LYS A 82 23.18 -15.81 -4.93
CA LYS A 82 24.26 -15.67 -5.92
C LYS A 82 25.21 -14.51 -5.61
N ASP A 83 24.64 -13.35 -5.30
CA ASP A 83 25.36 -12.07 -5.21
C ASP A 83 24.75 -11.07 -4.21
N GLY A 84 23.67 -11.44 -3.51
CA GLY A 84 22.96 -10.58 -2.57
C GLY A 84 21.88 -9.69 -3.19
N ASN A 85 21.41 -10.00 -4.40
CA ASN A 85 20.34 -9.25 -5.10
C ASN A 85 19.12 -8.97 -4.18
N LEU A 86 18.98 -7.70 -3.78
CA LEU A 86 17.98 -7.24 -2.82
C LEU A 86 16.56 -7.33 -3.38
N ASP A 87 16.36 -7.02 -4.66
CA ASP A 87 15.06 -7.10 -5.33
C ASP A 87 14.53 -8.54 -5.32
N ALA A 88 15.41 -9.54 -5.48
CA ALA A 88 15.03 -10.94 -5.34
C ALA A 88 14.65 -11.32 -3.89
N HIS A 89 15.24 -10.69 -2.89
CA HIS A 89 14.91 -10.93 -1.48
C HIS A 89 13.58 -10.27 -1.08
N ILE A 90 13.31 -9.05 -1.58
CA ILE A 90 12.00 -8.38 -1.46
C ILE A 90 10.93 -9.18 -2.22
N PHE A 91 11.24 -9.66 -3.42
CA PHE A 91 10.32 -10.49 -4.20
C PHE A 91 10.03 -11.84 -3.53
N LEU A 92 10.97 -12.41 -2.77
CA LEU A 92 10.72 -13.60 -1.93
C LEU A 92 9.68 -13.32 -0.83
N ALA A 93 9.69 -12.14 -0.20
CA ALA A 93 8.63 -11.75 0.74
C ALA A 93 7.27 -11.62 0.02
N LYS A 94 7.24 -11.06 -1.19
CA LYS A 94 6.02 -11.00 -2.03
C LYS A 94 5.49 -12.38 -2.43
N ILE A 95 6.35 -13.35 -2.72
CA ILE A 95 5.96 -14.75 -2.93
C ILE A 95 5.31 -15.32 -1.67
N TYR A 96 5.90 -15.09 -0.49
CA TYR A 96 5.33 -15.57 0.77
C TYR A 96 4.00 -14.91 1.15
N SER A 97 3.78 -13.65 0.79
CA SER A 97 2.47 -12.99 0.88
C SER A 97 1.41 -13.71 0.03
N ALA A 98 1.71 -13.96 -1.25
CA ALA A 98 0.76 -14.58 -2.19
C ALA A 98 0.48 -16.06 -1.91
N ASP A 99 1.40 -16.76 -1.23
CA ASP A 99 1.31 -18.17 -0.84
C ASP A 99 0.85 -18.34 0.64
N ASP A 100 0.29 -17.29 1.25
CA ASP A 100 -0.24 -17.24 2.62
C ASP A 100 0.75 -17.68 3.72
N LYS A 101 2.05 -17.55 3.44
CA LYS A 101 3.18 -17.89 4.34
C LYS A 101 3.59 -16.67 5.17
N ILE A 102 2.63 -16.05 5.87
CA ILE A 102 2.79 -14.75 6.55
C ILE A 102 3.98 -14.73 7.54
N GLU A 103 4.20 -15.82 8.31
CA GLU A 103 5.34 -15.91 9.24
C GLU A 103 6.69 -15.86 8.51
N LYS A 104 6.83 -16.57 7.37
CA LYS A 104 8.04 -16.49 6.54
C LYS A 104 8.22 -15.12 5.90
N MET A 105 7.14 -14.48 5.46
CA MET A 105 7.19 -13.10 4.94
C MET A 105 7.74 -12.14 6.01
N ALA A 106 7.25 -12.26 7.25
CA ALA A 106 7.74 -11.48 8.39
C ALA A 106 9.20 -11.78 8.75
N GLU A 107 9.64 -13.04 8.69
CA GLU A 107 11.06 -13.39 8.82
C GLU A 107 11.93 -12.69 7.78
N ILE A 108 11.56 -12.74 6.49
CA ILE A 108 12.33 -12.12 5.39
C ILE A 108 12.37 -10.60 5.53
N LEU A 109 11.24 -9.94 5.79
CA LEU A 109 11.21 -8.49 5.99
C LEU A 109 12.01 -8.07 7.23
N ASN A 110 11.92 -8.83 8.32
CA ASN A 110 12.73 -8.59 9.51
C ASN A 110 14.24 -8.79 9.27
N LEU A 111 14.64 -9.61 8.28
CA LEU A 111 16.04 -9.71 7.83
C LEU A 111 16.46 -8.53 6.93
N ILE A 112 15.62 -8.14 5.97
CA ILE A 112 15.87 -6.99 5.07
C ILE A 112 16.05 -5.70 5.88
N LEU A 113 15.22 -5.49 6.89
CA LEU A 113 15.23 -4.30 7.74
C LEU A 113 16.36 -4.27 8.80
N ILE A 114 17.23 -5.29 8.88
CA ILE A 114 18.42 -5.26 9.77
C ILE A 114 19.31 -4.05 9.44
N ASN A 115 19.52 -3.80 8.15
CA ASN A 115 20.39 -2.74 7.64
C ASN A 115 19.58 -1.55 7.11
N SER A 116 18.59 -1.09 7.88
CA SER A 116 17.69 0.04 7.59
C SER A 116 18.37 1.43 7.39
N LYS A 117 19.67 1.45 7.11
CA LYS A 117 20.51 2.62 6.82
C LYS A 117 20.86 2.74 5.34
N ASP A 118 20.73 1.65 4.58
CA ASP A 118 20.85 1.71 3.13
C ASP A 118 19.52 2.23 2.58
N GLU A 119 19.55 3.32 1.81
CA GLU A 119 18.34 3.94 1.26
C GLU A 119 17.69 3.01 0.23
N PHE A 120 16.55 2.40 0.58
CA PHE A 120 15.69 1.70 -0.38
C PHE A 120 15.23 2.67 -1.47
N THR A 121 15.05 2.17 -2.70
CA THR A 121 14.40 2.95 -3.75
C THR A 121 12.91 3.16 -3.42
N SER A 122 12.28 4.20 -3.99
CA SER A 122 10.85 4.47 -3.76
C SER A 122 9.94 3.27 -4.10
N GLU A 123 10.30 2.48 -5.12
CA GLU A 123 9.59 1.25 -5.50
C GLU A 123 9.78 0.14 -4.45
N GLN A 124 11.01 -0.07 -3.97
CA GLN A 124 11.31 -1.03 -2.91
C GLN A 124 10.58 -0.68 -1.62
N SER A 125 10.59 0.60 -1.20
CA SER A 125 9.87 1.07 -0.02
C SER A 125 8.36 0.81 -0.15
N LYS A 126 7.73 1.19 -1.28
CA LYS A 126 6.29 0.95 -1.52
C LYS A 126 5.94 -0.55 -1.38
N ILE A 127 6.75 -1.44 -1.98
CA ILE A 127 6.55 -2.89 -1.85
C ILE A 127 6.76 -3.38 -0.41
N ILE A 128 7.75 -2.86 0.31
CA ILE A 128 8.00 -3.23 1.71
C ILE A 128 6.83 -2.77 2.59
N ASP A 129 6.36 -1.53 2.44
CA ASP A 129 5.27 -0.97 3.23
C ASP A 129 3.93 -1.70 2.95
N ASP A 130 3.64 -2.01 1.67
CA ASP A 130 2.50 -2.86 1.28
C ASP A 130 2.54 -4.24 1.96
N LEU A 131 3.73 -4.86 2.08
CA LEU A 131 3.89 -6.16 2.73
C LEU A 131 3.86 -6.07 4.27
N LEU A 132 4.35 -4.97 4.84
CA LEU A 132 4.26 -4.69 6.28
C LEU A 132 2.80 -4.51 6.73
N PHE A 133 1.94 -3.91 5.90
CA PHE A 133 0.51 -3.79 6.17
C PHE A 133 -0.16 -5.16 6.40
N TYR A 134 0.19 -6.19 5.63
CA TYR A 134 -0.31 -7.56 5.86
C TYR A 134 0.17 -8.14 7.19
N ILE A 135 1.33 -7.72 7.72
CA ILE A 135 1.84 -8.12 9.04
C ILE A 135 1.08 -7.42 10.16
N GLU A 136 0.85 -6.11 10.04
CA GLU A 136 0.04 -5.34 11.00
C GLU A 136 -1.41 -5.84 11.09
N LEU A 137 -1.96 -6.39 10.00
CA LEU A 137 -3.26 -7.06 9.99
C LEU A 137 -3.25 -8.47 10.61
N SER A 138 -2.09 -9.14 10.65
CA SER A 138 -1.96 -10.57 11.01
C SER A 138 -1.43 -10.82 12.42
N TYR A 139 -0.78 -9.84 13.05
CA TYR A 139 -0.14 -9.97 14.35
C TYR A 139 -0.48 -8.79 15.27
N GLU A 140 -0.61 -9.05 16.56
CA GLU A 140 -0.70 -7.98 17.57
C GLU A 140 0.66 -7.27 17.71
N GLU A 141 0.63 -5.98 18.06
CA GLU A 141 1.84 -5.13 18.14
C GLU A 141 2.93 -5.72 19.06
N ASP A 142 2.52 -6.33 20.17
CA ASP A 142 3.44 -7.01 21.10
C ASP A 142 4.00 -8.31 20.53
N GLU A 143 3.29 -9.03 19.66
CA GLU A 143 3.87 -10.16 18.94
C GLU A 143 4.91 -9.70 17.92
N ILE A 144 4.65 -8.61 17.19
CA ILE A 144 5.59 -8.02 16.23
C ILE A 144 6.86 -7.57 16.96
N LYS A 145 6.75 -6.85 18.09
CA LYS A 145 7.90 -6.44 18.93
C LYS A 145 8.74 -7.62 19.41
N ASN A 146 8.10 -8.72 19.80
CA ASN A 146 8.80 -9.88 20.37
C ASN A 146 9.43 -10.81 19.31
N LYS A 147 8.77 -11.02 18.16
CA LYS A 147 9.24 -11.93 17.09
C LYS A 147 10.08 -11.22 16.03
N PHE A 148 9.71 -9.99 15.68
CA PHE A 148 10.24 -9.26 14.51
C PHE A 148 10.75 -7.87 14.91
N PRO A 149 11.83 -7.79 15.72
CA PRO A 149 12.28 -6.53 16.34
C PRO A 149 12.72 -5.48 15.32
N ASN A 150 13.17 -5.85 14.12
CA ASN A 150 13.54 -4.87 13.07
C ASN A 150 12.31 -4.33 12.34
N ILE A 151 11.26 -5.13 12.19
CA ILE A 151 9.94 -4.66 11.71
C ILE A 151 9.37 -3.67 12.72
N ALA A 152 9.28 -4.08 13.99
CA ALA A 152 8.82 -3.19 15.07
C ALA A 152 9.65 -1.90 15.14
N LYS A 153 10.97 -2.01 14.97
CA LYS A 153 11.85 -0.83 14.93
C LYS A 153 11.57 0.05 13.70
N TRP A 154 11.39 -0.51 12.51
CA TRP A 154 11.07 0.25 11.29
C TRP A 154 9.76 1.02 11.43
N ILE A 155 8.68 0.34 11.86
CA ILE A 155 7.36 0.93 12.09
C ILE A 155 7.43 2.10 13.10
N ASN A 156 8.31 2.02 14.10
CA ASN A 156 8.53 3.07 15.11
C ASN A 156 9.69 4.04 14.78
N MET A 157 10.45 3.86 13.68
CA MET A 157 11.58 4.75 13.33
C MET A 157 11.12 6.07 12.70
N ASP A 158 9.91 6.09 12.13
CA ASP A 158 9.23 7.31 11.68
C ASP A 158 8.88 8.28 12.82
N ASP A 159 8.91 7.84 14.08
CA ASP A 159 8.58 8.69 15.24
C ASP A 159 9.74 9.58 15.72
N ASP A 160 10.98 9.21 15.38
CA ASP A 160 12.21 9.78 15.97
C ASP A 160 13.01 10.66 14.99
N ILE A 161 12.71 10.63 13.68
CA ILE A 161 13.34 11.48 12.66
C ILE A 161 12.51 12.74 12.42
N GLY A 162 12.71 13.75 13.27
CA GLY A 162 12.14 15.08 13.05
C GLY A 162 12.84 15.85 11.90
N ILE A 163 12.31 15.75 10.68
CA ILE A 163 12.51 16.58 9.45
C ILE A 163 11.69 15.86 8.36
N SER A 164 10.93 16.46 7.43
CA SER A 164 10.40 17.81 7.15
C SER A 164 9.35 17.57 6.04
N PRO A 165 8.26 18.35 5.91
CA PRO A 165 7.31 18.16 4.82
C PRO A 165 8.02 18.21 3.46
N ARG A 166 7.91 17.15 2.67
CA ARG A 166 8.38 17.09 1.28
C ARG A 166 7.21 16.78 0.37
N ASN A 167 7.02 17.71 -0.57
CA ASN A 167 6.17 17.60 -1.76
C ASN A 167 4.64 17.69 -1.56
N ILE A 168 4.21 18.77 -0.90
CA ILE A 168 2.95 19.45 -1.31
C ILE A 168 3.26 20.27 -2.58
N VAL A 169 3.52 19.59 -3.71
CA VAL A 169 3.57 20.16 -5.07
C VAL A 169 3.20 19.04 -6.05
N GLN A 170 2.30 19.32 -7.01
CA GLN A 170 1.71 18.39 -8.01
C GLN A 170 0.43 17.63 -7.61
N ALA A 171 -0.24 17.98 -6.51
CA ALA A 171 -1.62 17.54 -6.25
C ALA A 171 -2.67 18.20 -7.20
N ASP A 172 -2.25 19.14 -8.04
CA ASP A 172 -3.16 19.97 -8.85
C ASP A 172 -3.84 19.20 -10.01
N GLU A 173 -3.16 18.20 -10.61
CA GLU A 173 -3.63 17.53 -11.84
C GLU A 173 -4.83 16.59 -11.65
N ILE A 174 -5.11 16.10 -10.43
CA ILE A 174 -6.32 15.31 -10.11
C ILE A 174 -7.45 16.21 -9.55
N ILE A 175 -7.12 17.41 -9.08
CA ILE A 175 -8.05 18.29 -8.36
C ILE A 175 -8.76 19.30 -9.28
N GLU A 176 -8.15 19.70 -10.42
CA GLU A 176 -8.76 20.69 -11.33
C GLU A 176 -10.11 20.22 -11.93
N ASP A 177 -10.25 18.95 -12.31
CA ASP A 177 -11.48 18.41 -12.94
C ASP A 177 -12.69 18.28 -11.99
N LEU A 178 -12.52 18.52 -10.68
CA LEU A 178 -13.55 18.30 -9.65
C LEU A 178 -14.08 19.59 -9.00
N ASN A 179 -13.68 20.78 -9.48
CA ASN A 179 -13.87 22.06 -8.79
C ASN A 179 -14.73 23.10 -9.55
N GLU A 180 -15.97 22.75 -9.91
CA GLU A 180 -17.04 23.75 -10.14
C GLU A 180 -18.30 23.41 -9.33
N GLU A 181 -18.42 23.94 -8.10
CA GLU A 181 -19.53 24.83 -7.69
C GLU A 181 -19.41 25.39 -6.24
N SER A 182 -19.28 26.72 -6.14
CA SER A 182 -19.57 27.59 -4.99
C SER A 182 -19.06 27.21 -3.57
N ILE A 183 -17.85 27.66 -3.22
CA ILE A 183 -17.46 27.91 -1.82
C ILE A 183 -18.01 29.27 -1.38
N ILE A 184 -18.96 29.27 -0.44
CA ILE A 184 -19.35 30.49 0.30
C ILE A 184 -18.38 30.67 1.47
N GLN A 185 -17.66 31.80 1.51
CA GLN A 185 -16.81 32.17 2.65
C GLN A 185 -17.67 32.65 3.83
N PRO A 186 -17.45 32.18 5.08
CA PRO A 186 -18.12 32.74 6.25
C PRO A 186 -17.43 34.02 6.73
N GLU A 187 -18.20 35.09 6.89
CA GLU A 187 -17.76 36.27 7.63
C GLU A 187 -17.66 35.98 9.15
N LEU A 188 -16.73 36.66 9.81
CA LEU A 188 -16.53 36.61 11.27
C LEU A 188 -17.68 37.33 12.00
N ILE A 189 -18.27 36.68 13.01
CA ILE A 189 -19.14 37.32 14.01
C ILE A 189 -18.70 36.91 15.42
N ASP A 190 -18.92 37.85 16.35
CA ASP A 190 -18.23 38.07 17.62
C ASP A 190 -18.80 37.30 18.84
N GLU A 191 -18.16 37.50 19.99
CA GLU A 191 -18.26 36.76 21.26
C GLU A 191 -19.59 36.76 22.08
N ASN A 192 -19.62 35.88 23.09
CA ASN A 192 -20.45 35.86 24.34
C ASN A 192 -21.92 35.39 24.20
N ASP A 193 -22.50 34.56 25.10
CA ASP A 193 -22.48 34.73 26.56
C ASP A 193 -22.90 33.47 27.40
N SER A 194 -22.35 33.44 28.62
CA SER A 194 -22.67 32.75 29.91
C SER A 194 -23.76 31.66 30.17
N VAL A 195 -23.31 30.67 30.97
CA VAL A 195 -23.91 30.09 32.23
C VAL A 195 -25.17 29.19 32.20
N PHE A 196 -25.05 27.98 32.79
CA PHE A 196 -25.95 27.47 33.85
C PHE A 196 -25.36 26.29 34.67
N SER A 197 -25.83 26.12 35.90
CA SER A 197 -25.54 25.00 36.84
C SER A 197 -26.64 24.93 37.93
N THR A 198 -26.79 23.92 38.79
CA THR A 198 -26.08 22.65 39.07
C THR A 198 -27.04 21.44 38.82
N SER A 199 -26.96 20.21 39.35
CA SER A 199 -26.07 19.44 40.27
C SER A 199 -26.35 17.93 40.14
N ASP A 200 -25.37 17.11 40.51
CA ASP A 200 -25.43 15.72 41.06
C ASP A 200 -26.43 14.68 40.51
N ILE A 201 -25.88 13.60 39.94
CA ILE A 201 -25.75 12.26 40.58
C ILE A 201 -24.84 11.35 39.71
N CYS A 202 -24.13 10.41 40.35
CA CYS A 202 -22.96 9.69 39.82
C CYS A 202 -23.22 8.66 38.70
N SER A 203 -22.35 8.67 37.69
CA SER A 203 -21.67 7.47 37.16
C SER A 203 -20.46 7.91 36.32
N ASN A 204 -19.41 7.08 36.20
CA ASN A 204 -18.18 7.40 35.46
C ASN A 204 -18.46 7.74 33.99
N LYS A 205 -18.64 9.02 33.67
CA LYS A 205 -18.67 9.51 32.30
C LYS A 205 -17.21 9.66 31.86
N VAL A 206 -16.74 8.75 31.01
CA VAL A 206 -15.48 8.95 30.28
C VAL A 206 -15.62 10.28 29.55
N VAL A 207 -14.75 11.24 29.87
CA VAL A 207 -14.74 12.53 29.18
C VAL A 207 -14.20 12.25 27.79
N PHE A 208 -14.97 12.61 26.76
CA PHE A 208 -14.51 12.48 25.38
C PHE A 208 -13.26 13.34 25.19
N ASP A 209 -12.19 12.70 24.76
CA ASP A 209 -10.97 13.35 24.31
C ASP A 209 -10.66 12.85 22.90
N LEU A 210 -10.83 13.72 21.91
CA LEU A 210 -10.58 13.41 20.51
C LEU A 210 -9.15 12.89 20.31
N LYS A 211 -8.18 13.48 21.00
CA LYS A 211 -6.77 13.07 20.89
C LYS A 211 -6.56 11.63 21.36
N THR A 212 -7.08 11.27 22.52
CA THR A 212 -7.04 9.89 23.02
C THR A 212 -7.72 8.92 22.04
N VAL A 213 -8.85 9.28 21.42
CA VAL A 213 -9.53 8.42 20.45
C VAL A 213 -8.75 8.28 19.13
N VAL A 214 -8.12 9.36 18.66
CA VAL A 214 -7.23 9.36 17.48
C VAL A 214 -5.98 8.50 17.72
N VAL A 215 -5.36 8.59 18.90
CA VAL A 215 -4.26 7.71 19.32
C VAL A 215 -4.71 6.24 19.37
N LYS A 216 -5.84 5.95 20.02
CA LYS A 216 -6.41 4.60 20.06
C LYS A 216 -6.64 4.00 18.68
N SER A 217 -7.12 4.81 17.73
CA SER A 217 -7.32 4.42 16.33
C SER A 217 -6.01 4.05 15.63
N ALA A 218 -4.92 4.76 15.95
CA ALA A 218 -3.61 4.46 15.39
C ALA A 218 -3.03 3.17 16.01
N GLU A 219 -3.17 2.99 17.32
CA GLU A 219 -2.71 1.79 18.06
C GLU A 219 -3.53 0.52 17.76
N GLY A 220 -4.53 0.58 16.87
CA GLY A 220 -5.42 -0.55 16.56
C GLY A 220 -6.31 -0.99 17.73
N THR A 221 -6.37 -0.19 18.80
CA THR A 221 -7.13 -0.53 20.01
C THR A 221 -8.64 -0.33 19.80
N ALA A 222 -9.44 -1.11 20.53
CA ALA A 222 -10.90 -1.04 20.40
C ALA A 222 -11.45 0.32 20.89
N ILE A 223 -11.91 1.14 19.94
CA ILE A 223 -12.71 2.33 20.20
C ILE A 223 -14.15 1.90 20.49
N ASN A 224 -14.72 2.38 21.58
CA ASN A 224 -16.06 1.96 22.01
C ASN A 224 -17.20 2.71 21.29
N GLU A 225 -18.43 2.21 21.42
CA GLU A 225 -19.59 2.78 20.70
C GLU A 225 -19.90 4.23 21.10
N ASP A 226 -19.65 4.63 22.35
CA ASP A 226 -19.84 6.01 22.82
C ASP A 226 -18.78 6.96 22.19
N GLU A 227 -17.53 6.51 22.09
CA GLU A 227 -16.43 7.24 21.43
C GLU A 227 -16.72 7.39 19.92
N ILE A 228 -17.22 6.35 19.25
CA ILE A 228 -17.65 6.41 17.84
C ILE A 228 -18.83 7.39 17.67
N CYS A 229 -19.82 7.35 18.57
CA CYS A 229 -20.95 8.28 18.58
C CYS A 229 -20.51 9.73 18.78
N GLN A 230 -19.44 9.97 19.53
CA GLN A 230 -18.87 11.30 19.75
C GLN A 230 -18.03 11.78 18.56
N LEU A 231 -17.22 10.91 17.94
CA LEU A 231 -16.48 11.21 16.70
C LEU A 231 -17.38 11.73 15.56
N GLN A 232 -18.59 11.19 15.43
CA GLN A 232 -19.60 11.60 14.44
C GLN A 232 -20.01 13.09 14.55
N THR A 233 -19.75 13.72 15.70
CA THR A 233 -20.10 15.12 16.00
C THR A 233 -18.92 16.09 15.83
N CYS A 234 -17.69 15.59 15.72
CA CYS A 234 -16.51 16.40 15.45
C CYS A 234 -16.57 17.03 14.05
N LYS A 235 -15.72 18.03 13.79
CA LYS A 235 -15.47 18.51 12.42
C LYS A 235 -14.27 17.75 11.82
N PRO A 236 -14.25 17.51 10.50
CA PRO A 236 -13.08 16.92 9.84
C PRO A 236 -11.78 17.68 10.12
N ALA A 237 -11.81 19.01 10.18
CA ALA A 237 -10.64 19.85 10.46
C ALA A 237 -9.99 19.55 11.84
N ASP A 238 -10.80 19.29 12.87
CA ASP A 238 -10.31 18.96 14.22
C ASP A 238 -9.62 17.58 14.20
N ILE A 239 -10.21 16.62 13.48
CA ILE A 239 -9.67 15.27 13.29
C ILE A 239 -8.37 15.31 12.48
N ILE A 240 -8.33 16.05 11.37
CA ILE A 240 -7.13 16.25 10.55
C ILE A 240 -6.01 16.82 11.42
N THR A 241 -6.28 17.86 12.21
CA THR A 241 -5.30 18.49 13.09
C THR A 241 -4.70 17.48 14.09
N GLU A 242 -5.52 16.63 14.71
CA GLU A 242 -4.99 15.60 15.63
C GLU A 242 -4.19 14.51 14.90
N ILE A 243 -4.62 14.04 13.72
CA ILE A 243 -3.88 13.04 12.91
C ILE A 243 -2.54 13.60 12.40
N GLU A 244 -2.51 14.85 11.94
CA GLU A 244 -1.29 15.52 11.51
C GLU A 244 -0.30 15.65 12.68
N ASN A 245 -0.79 15.97 13.88
CA ASN A 245 0.00 16.05 15.11
C ASN A 245 0.46 14.69 15.67
N LEU A 246 -0.09 13.57 15.21
CA LEU A 246 0.44 12.25 15.57
C LEU A 246 1.86 12.06 14.99
N LYS A 247 2.76 11.56 15.83
CA LYS A 247 4.02 10.96 15.40
C LYS A 247 3.73 9.47 15.21
N ILE A 248 3.55 9.11 13.94
CA ILE A 248 3.34 7.77 13.39
C ILE A 248 3.71 7.83 11.90
N SER A 249 3.98 6.68 11.29
CA SER A 249 4.25 6.57 9.85
C SER A 249 3.12 7.14 8.98
N LEU A 250 3.48 7.60 7.77
CA LEU A 250 2.52 8.13 6.79
C LEU A 250 1.45 7.09 6.42
N HIS A 251 1.86 5.83 6.25
CA HIS A 251 0.95 4.70 6.03
C HIS A 251 -0.09 4.59 7.17
N LYS A 252 0.34 4.66 8.42
CA LYS A 252 -0.55 4.58 9.59
C LYS A 252 -1.51 5.77 9.66
N LYS A 253 -1.13 6.96 9.16
CA LYS A 253 -2.05 8.09 8.97
C LYS A 253 -3.13 7.79 7.93
N LEU A 254 -2.81 7.14 6.80
CA LEU A 254 -3.82 6.70 5.82
C LEU A 254 -4.88 5.78 6.47
N LEU A 255 -4.45 4.82 7.29
CA LEU A 255 -5.35 3.91 8.01
C LEU A 255 -6.27 4.65 8.97
N VAL A 256 -5.74 5.61 9.75
CA VAL A 256 -6.55 6.43 10.68
C VAL A 256 -7.52 7.34 9.91
N TYR A 257 -7.08 8.01 8.84
CA TYR A 257 -7.98 8.81 7.99
C TYR A 257 -9.12 7.96 7.42
N ASN A 258 -8.81 6.75 6.94
CA ASN A 258 -9.81 5.82 6.42
C ASN A 258 -10.80 5.38 7.50
N PHE A 259 -10.31 5.04 8.70
CA PHE A 259 -11.18 4.70 9.83
C PHE A 259 -12.13 5.86 10.17
N MET A 260 -11.61 7.08 10.30
CA MET A 260 -12.39 8.28 10.61
C MET A 260 -13.40 8.62 9.51
N ALA A 261 -13.04 8.46 8.23
CA ALA A 261 -13.96 8.58 7.11
C ALA A 261 -15.09 7.54 7.18
N SER A 262 -14.78 6.31 7.60
CA SER A 262 -15.80 5.25 7.79
C SER A 262 -16.83 5.59 8.87
N VAL A 263 -16.45 6.37 9.89
CA VAL A 263 -17.35 6.83 10.96
C VAL A 263 -18.38 7.82 10.42
N TYR A 264 -17.97 8.78 9.59
CA TYR A 264 -18.89 9.69 8.91
C TYR A 264 -19.75 8.98 7.85
N TYR A 265 -19.16 8.09 7.05
CA TYR A 265 -19.86 7.30 6.05
C TYR A 265 -21.04 6.50 6.65
N LYS A 266 -20.84 5.88 7.83
CA LYS A 266 -21.88 5.10 8.54
C LYS A 266 -23.15 5.91 8.87
N ILE A 267 -23.04 7.24 8.96
CA ILE A 267 -24.17 8.14 9.23
C ILE A 267 -24.54 9.02 8.02
N ALA A 268 -24.14 8.61 6.81
CA ALA A 268 -24.38 9.30 5.54
C ALA A 268 -23.86 10.75 5.47
N LYS A 269 -22.88 11.10 6.32
CA LYS A 269 -22.10 12.33 6.24
C LYS A 269 -21.00 12.19 5.18
N PHE A 270 -21.43 12.16 3.92
CA PHE A 270 -20.54 11.82 2.81
C PHE A 270 -19.51 12.93 2.53
N ASP A 271 -19.87 14.21 2.70
CA ASP A 271 -18.95 15.33 2.52
C ASP A 271 -17.79 15.30 3.52
N GLU A 272 -18.08 15.06 4.80
CA GLU A 272 -17.05 14.90 5.83
C GLU A 272 -16.14 13.68 5.59
N ALA A 273 -16.69 12.58 5.07
CA ALA A 273 -15.90 11.41 4.67
C ALA A 273 -15.01 11.70 3.44
N ILE A 274 -15.54 12.40 2.42
CA ILE A 274 -14.79 12.83 1.23
C ILE A 274 -13.61 13.72 1.61
N VAL A 275 -13.81 14.68 2.54
CA VAL A 275 -12.72 15.55 3.03
C VAL A 275 -11.58 14.72 3.60
N LEU A 276 -11.86 13.78 4.51
CA LEU A 276 -10.80 12.95 5.12
C LEU A 276 -10.10 12.03 4.12
N LEU A 277 -10.84 11.44 3.17
CA LEU A 277 -10.26 10.58 2.15
C LEU A 277 -9.43 11.38 1.12
N LYS A 278 -9.84 12.60 0.76
CA LYS A 278 -9.01 13.51 -0.05
C LYS A 278 -7.76 13.96 0.72
N THR A 279 -7.83 14.20 2.03
CA THR A 279 -6.63 14.45 2.85
C THR A 279 -5.70 13.24 2.87
N ALA A 280 -6.22 12.02 2.96
CA ALA A 280 -5.41 10.81 2.84
C ALA A 280 -4.72 10.70 1.46
N LEU A 281 -5.42 10.98 0.36
CA LEU A 281 -4.81 11.00 -0.98
C LEU A 281 -3.76 12.10 -1.18
N SER A 282 -3.68 13.11 -0.30
CA SER A 282 -2.57 14.08 -0.32
C SER A 282 -1.26 13.54 0.28
N ILE A 283 -1.31 12.33 0.88
CA ILE A 283 -0.15 11.59 1.39
C ILE A 283 0.31 10.52 0.37
N ASP A 284 -0.63 9.80 -0.23
CA ASP A 284 -0.42 8.78 -1.27
C ASP A 284 -1.62 8.79 -2.23
N ASP A 285 -1.43 9.40 -3.40
CA ASP A 285 -2.45 9.65 -4.41
C ASP A 285 -2.79 8.40 -5.25
N GLU A 286 -1.83 7.49 -5.39
CA GLU A 286 -2.00 6.17 -6.00
C GLU A 286 -2.63 5.13 -5.06
N ASN A 287 -2.99 5.49 -3.81
CA ASN A 287 -3.44 4.51 -2.83
C ASN A 287 -4.77 3.85 -3.21
N GLU A 288 -4.71 2.66 -3.81
CA GLU A 288 -5.89 1.96 -4.33
C GLU A 288 -6.96 1.69 -3.26
N PHE A 289 -6.57 1.51 -2.00
CA PHE A 289 -7.52 1.28 -0.91
C PHE A 289 -8.31 2.56 -0.56
N ILE A 290 -7.62 3.71 -0.46
CA ILE A 290 -8.27 5.00 -0.24
C ILE A 290 -9.10 5.40 -1.47
N LEU A 291 -8.59 5.20 -2.70
CA LEU A 291 -9.32 5.45 -3.95
C LEU A 291 -10.62 4.62 -4.03
N LYS A 292 -10.58 3.32 -3.70
CA LYS A 292 -11.78 2.46 -3.63
C LYS A 292 -12.83 3.04 -2.69
N ASN A 293 -12.41 3.44 -1.49
CA ASN A 293 -13.33 3.99 -0.49
C ASN A 293 -13.87 5.36 -0.92
N LEU A 294 -13.04 6.25 -1.47
CA LEU A 294 -13.48 7.56 -1.98
C LEU A 294 -14.49 7.42 -3.11
N GLY A 295 -14.21 6.59 -4.11
CA GLY A 295 -15.15 6.31 -5.21
C GLY A 295 -16.47 5.72 -4.71
N PHE A 296 -16.42 4.84 -3.70
CA PHE A 296 -17.62 4.28 -3.08
C PHE A 296 -18.42 5.31 -2.28
N VAL A 297 -17.76 6.26 -1.59
CA VAL A 297 -18.45 7.38 -0.92
C VAL A 297 -19.13 8.28 -1.96
N PHE A 298 -18.45 8.65 -3.05
CA PHE A 298 -19.07 9.42 -4.14
C PHE A 298 -20.28 8.70 -4.75
N TYR A 299 -20.15 7.41 -5.04
CA TYR A 299 -21.25 6.57 -5.55
C TYR A 299 -22.45 6.56 -4.59
N LYS A 300 -22.19 6.50 -3.28
CA LYS A 300 -23.24 6.50 -2.23
C LYS A 300 -23.86 7.87 -1.99
N LYS A 301 -23.11 8.96 -2.22
CA LYS A 301 -23.63 10.33 -2.26
C LYS A 301 -24.49 10.60 -3.50
N GLY A 302 -24.27 9.84 -4.58
CA GLY A 302 -24.96 9.98 -5.88
C GLY A 302 -24.16 10.78 -6.91
N GLU A 303 -22.90 11.13 -6.61
CA GLU A 303 -22.00 11.82 -7.53
C GLU A 303 -21.32 10.81 -8.46
N LEU A 304 -22.09 10.27 -9.40
CA LEU A 304 -21.68 9.15 -10.25
C LEU A 304 -20.47 9.47 -11.14
N GLU A 305 -20.35 10.69 -11.66
CA GLU A 305 -19.19 11.06 -12.49
C GLU A 305 -17.91 11.13 -11.65
N ASN A 306 -17.96 11.74 -10.45
CA ASN A 306 -16.83 11.77 -9.51
C ASN A 306 -16.43 10.35 -9.07
N ALA A 307 -17.41 9.49 -8.80
CA ALA A 307 -17.17 8.08 -8.47
C ALA A 307 -16.45 7.35 -9.61
N LYS A 308 -16.91 7.53 -10.85
CA LYS A 308 -16.35 6.94 -12.06
C LYS A 308 -14.93 7.41 -12.35
N ILE A 309 -14.64 8.70 -12.20
CA ILE A 309 -13.27 9.26 -12.33
C ILE A 309 -12.33 8.55 -11.34
N VAL A 310 -12.69 8.52 -10.06
CA VAL A 310 -11.88 7.86 -9.00
C VAL A 310 -11.74 6.35 -9.25
N PHE A 311 -12.80 5.66 -9.65
CA PHE A 311 -12.73 4.23 -9.98
C PHE A 311 -11.89 3.93 -11.24
N MET A 312 -11.82 4.87 -12.20
CA MET A 312 -10.96 4.72 -13.38
C MET A 312 -9.47 4.83 -13.03
N ALA A 313 -9.10 5.67 -12.06
CA ALA A 313 -7.71 5.87 -11.61
C ALA A 313 -7.08 4.61 -10.98
N ILE A 314 -7.86 3.75 -10.31
CA ILE A 314 -7.37 2.52 -9.68
C ILE A 314 -6.78 1.57 -10.74
N THR A 315 -5.53 1.15 -10.61
CA THR A 315 -4.88 0.28 -11.60
C THR A 315 -5.41 -1.17 -11.55
N ASN A 316 -5.49 -1.77 -10.35
CA ASN A 316 -5.96 -3.14 -10.13
C ASN A 316 -7.47 -3.17 -9.83
N LYS A 317 -8.27 -3.13 -10.90
CA LYS A 317 -9.73 -3.19 -10.81
C LYS A 317 -10.19 -4.61 -10.49
N ASP A 318 -10.74 -4.79 -9.29
CA ASP A 318 -11.45 -6.01 -8.88
C ASP A 318 -12.91 -6.03 -9.41
N PHE A 319 -13.62 -7.13 -9.16
CA PHE A 319 -14.99 -7.31 -9.62
C PHE A 319 -15.97 -6.25 -9.07
N MET A 320 -15.74 -5.72 -7.86
CA MET A 320 -16.59 -4.69 -7.26
C MET A 320 -16.43 -3.36 -8.02
N ILE A 321 -15.18 -2.97 -8.33
CA ILE A 321 -14.91 -1.74 -9.09
C ILE A 321 -15.51 -1.84 -10.50
N CYS A 322 -15.37 -2.98 -11.17
CA CYS A 322 -15.99 -3.21 -12.47
C CYS A 322 -17.53 -3.07 -12.42
N GLU A 323 -18.19 -3.69 -11.43
CA GLU A 323 -19.64 -3.58 -11.25
C GLU A 323 -20.10 -2.15 -10.89
N LEU A 324 -19.29 -1.40 -10.13
CA LEU A 324 -19.59 -0.01 -9.77
C LEU A 324 -19.40 0.96 -10.95
N LEU A 325 -18.37 0.75 -11.79
CA LEU A 325 -18.16 1.51 -13.02
C LEU A 325 -19.34 1.36 -14.00
N GLU A 326 -19.90 0.16 -14.14
CA GLU A 326 -21.11 -0.08 -14.95
C GLU A 326 -22.36 0.64 -14.43
N LYS A 327 -22.40 0.95 -13.12
CA LYS A 327 -23.52 1.66 -12.46
C LYS A 327 -23.34 3.18 -12.43
N CYS A 328 -22.21 3.69 -12.90
CA CYS A 328 -21.94 5.13 -13.02
C CYS A 328 -22.11 5.63 -14.48
N ILE A 329 -23.00 4.99 -15.25
CA ILE A 329 -23.28 5.28 -16.67
C ILE A 329 -24.57 6.11 -16.83
#